data_AF-A0A959QZI8-F1
#
_entry.id   AF-A0A959QZI8-F1
#
_cell.length_a   1.000
_cell.length_b   1.000
_cell.length_c   1.000
_cell.angle_alpha   90.00
_cell.angle_beta   90.00
_cell.angle_gamma   90.00
#
_symmetry.space_group_name_H-M   'P 1'
#
loop_
_entity.id
_entity.type
_entity.pdbx_description
1 polymer ?
#
loop_
_entity_poly.entity_id
_entity_poly.type
_entity_poly.pdbx_seq_one_letter_code
_entity_poly.pdbx_strand_id
1 'polypeptide(L)'
;MPDSNSGSASGDGLCQLIRLNFSGAVIHSSNTLFAVPIDLNIVATFPLLESIFQSLIESNTHSEAYEYFAVETTFPGLDGFYDFRFVVLEEFGENVIDWTICDRTTYYRQIQADQQKNNEAKLRN
;
A
#
# COMPACT_ATOMS: atom_id res chain seq x y z
N MET A 1 -21.73 -28.16 -0.27
CA MET A 1 -21.94 -26.72 -0.49
C MET A 1 -20.87 -26.01 0.33
N PRO A 2 -19.96 -25.25 -0.29
CA PRO A 2 -18.88 -24.62 0.45
C PRO A 2 -19.39 -23.35 1.13
N ASP A 3 -19.14 -23.25 2.42
CA ASP A 3 -19.44 -22.09 3.25
C ASP A 3 -18.69 -20.86 2.73
N SER A 4 -19.48 -19.83 2.40
CA SER A 4 -19.00 -18.50 2.07
C SER A 4 -18.64 -17.79 3.37
N ASN A 5 -17.48 -18.10 3.92
CA ASN A 5 -16.93 -17.34 5.04
C ASN A 5 -16.15 -16.15 4.47
N SER A 6 -16.87 -15.16 3.93
CA SER A 6 -16.32 -13.84 3.62
C SER A 6 -16.14 -13.09 4.95
N GLY A 7 -15.13 -13.52 5.71
CA GLY A 7 -14.58 -12.76 6.80
C GLY A 7 -13.86 -11.56 6.21
N SER A 8 -14.59 -10.45 6.06
CA SER A 8 -14.00 -9.12 5.98
C SER A 8 -13.22 -8.91 7.28
N ALA A 9 -11.94 -9.26 7.27
CA ALA A 9 -11.01 -8.86 8.31
C ALA A 9 -10.79 -7.35 8.17
N SER A 10 -11.76 -6.57 8.65
CA SER A 10 -11.57 -5.18 9.04
C SER A 10 -10.64 -5.19 10.26
N GLY A 11 -9.36 -5.48 10.04
CA GLY A 11 -8.32 -4.93 10.89
C GLY A 11 -8.25 -3.47 10.51
N ASP A 12 -8.70 -2.54 11.34
CA ASP A 12 -8.64 -1.12 11.02
C ASP A 12 -7.20 -0.64 11.18
N GLY A 13 -6.39 -0.87 10.14
CA GLY A 13 -5.14 -0.15 9.93
C GLY A 13 -5.45 1.26 9.46
N LEU A 14 -4.70 2.26 9.94
CA LEU A 14 -4.83 3.62 9.42
C LEU A 14 -4.41 3.60 7.93
N CYS A 15 -5.29 4.10 7.06
CA CYS A 15 -5.03 4.17 5.64
C CYS A 15 -4.97 5.63 5.16
N GLN A 16 -4.04 5.88 4.23
CA GLN A 16 -3.91 7.14 3.52
C GLN A 16 -4.12 6.89 2.03
N LEU A 17 -5.03 7.65 1.44
CA LEU A 17 -5.17 7.80 -0.01
C LEU A 17 -4.35 9.00 -0.48
N ILE A 18 -3.57 8.79 -1.53
CA ILE A 18 -2.82 9.78 -2.29
C ILE A 18 -3.20 9.60 -3.75
N ARG A 19 -3.53 10.68 -4.44
CA ARG A 19 -3.80 10.66 -5.88
C ARG A 19 -2.68 11.36 -6.61
N LEU A 20 -2.19 10.72 -7.66
CA LEU A 20 -1.11 11.22 -8.51
C LEU A 20 -1.61 11.40 -9.94
N ASN A 21 -1.04 12.35 -10.65
CA ASN A 21 -1.12 12.37 -12.12
C ASN A 21 -0.01 11.50 -12.73
N PHE A 22 -0.03 11.32 -14.05
CA PHE A 22 0.97 10.51 -14.77
C PHE A 22 2.37 11.14 -14.86
N SER A 23 2.57 12.38 -14.38
CA SER A 23 3.91 12.93 -14.18
C SER A 23 4.48 12.60 -12.79
N GLY A 24 3.70 11.95 -11.93
CA GLY A 24 4.08 11.59 -10.56
C GLY A 24 3.83 12.69 -9.54
N ALA A 25 3.19 13.79 -9.95
CA ALA A 25 2.85 14.89 -9.05
C ALA A 25 1.59 14.56 -8.25
N VAL A 26 1.62 14.92 -6.96
CA VAL A 26 0.51 14.72 -6.04
C VAL A 26 -0.59 15.74 -6.32
N ILE A 27 -1.78 15.25 -6.69
CA ILE A 27 -2.95 16.10 -6.92
C ILE A 27 -3.93 16.09 -5.73
N HIS A 28 -3.88 15.03 -4.90
CA HIS A 28 -4.65 14.94 -3.67
C HIS A 28 -3.94 14.05 -2.65
N SER A 29 -4.12 14.35 -1.35
CA SER A 29 -3.64 13.51 -0.26
C SER A 29 -4.54 13.69 0.97
N SER A 30 -4.93 12.57 1.58
CA SER A 30 -5.67 12.57 2.85
C SER A 30 -4.80 12.85 4.07
N ASN A 31 -3.47 12.68 3.94
CA ASN A 31 -2.47 12.96 4.98
C ASN A 31 -2.68 12.23 6.32
N THR A 32 -3.32 11.06 6.30
CA THR A 32 -3.63 10.27 7.52
C THR A 32 -2.38 9.67 8.17
N LEU A 33 -1.42 9.18 7.37
CA LEU A 33 -0.18 8.56 7.84
C LEU A 33 0.97 9.57 7.87
N PHE A 34 1.10 10.39 6.83
CA PHE A 34 2.12 11.43 6.71
C PHE A 34 1.65 12.56 5.79
N ALA A 35 2.15 13.77 6.04
CA ALA A 35 1.85 14.92 5.21
C ALA A 35 2.59 14.84 3.87
N VAL A 36 1.85 15.05 2.78
CA VAL A 36 2.38 15.11 1.42
C VAL A 36 1.96 16.41 0.75
N PRO A 37 2.90 17.27 0.34
CA PRO A 37 2.58 18.49 -0.39
C PRO A 37 1.93 18.18 -1.74
N ILE A 38 0.93 18.98 -2.12
CA ILE A 38 0.37 19.00 -3.47
C ILE A 38 1.45 19.51 -4.45
N ASP A 39 1.39 19.06 -5.70
CA ASP A 39 2.33 19.33 -6.78
C ASP A 39 3.76 18.78 -6.58
N LEU A 40 4.03 18.11 -5.46
CA LEU A 40 5.29 17.39 -5.26
C LEU A 40 5.34 16.17 -6.16
N ASN A 41 6.42 16.01 -6.92
CA ASN A 41 6.72 14.75 -7.60
C ASN A 41 7.23 13.73 -6.58
N ILE A 42 6.34 12.87 -6.11
CA ILE A 42 6.63 11.93 -5.01
C ILE A 42 7.40 10.68 -5.50
N VAL A 43 7.38 10.40 -6.80
CA VAL A 43 7.98 9.20 -7.40
C VAL A 43 9.47 9.10 -7.09
N ALA A 44 10.21 10.21 -7.17
CA ALA A 44 11.64 10.25 -6.87
C ALA A 44 11.99 10.14 -5.38
N THR A 45 10.98 10.21 -4.49
CA THR A 45 11.20 10.25 -3.04
C THR A 45 10.67 9.02 -2.32
N PHE A 46 9.77 8.26 -2.95
CA PHE A 46 9.17 7.08 -2.37
C PHE A 46 9.71 5.81 -3.05
N PRO A 47 10.53 4.99 -2.37
CA PRO A 47 11.30 3.91 -3.01
C PRO A 47 10.45 2.91 -3.81
N LEU A 48 9.30 2.51 -3.28
CA LEU A 48 8.41 1.59 -3.99
C LEU A 48 7.89 2.22 -5.28
N LEU A 49 7.42 3.47 -5.22
CA LEU A 49 6.93 4.19 -6.41
C LEU A 49 8.04 4.35 -7.44
N GLU A 50 9.25 4.76 -7.03
CA GLU A 50 10.40 4.87 -7.93
C GLU A 50 10.59 3.59 -8.76
N SER A 51 10.41 2.42 -8.12
CA SER A 51 10.62 1.12 -8.78
C SER A 51 9.48 0.66 -9.70
N ILE A 52 8.22 1.07 -9.44
CA ILE A 52 7.04 0.53 -10.14
C ILE A 52 6.32 1.55 -11.02
N PHE A 53 6.63 2.84 -10.89
CA PHE A 53 5.83 3.91 -11.50
C PHE A 53 5.73 3.78 -13.02
N GLN A 54 6.84 3.45 -13.70
CA GLN A 54 6.82 3.26 -15.15
C GLN A 54 5.87 2.12 -15.56
N SER A 55 5.86 1.02 -14.81
CA SER A 55 4.95 -0.11 -15.06
C SER A 55 3.49 0.25 -14.81
N LEU A 56 3.21 1.13 -13.83
CA LEU A 56 1.85 1.62 -13.59
C LEU A 56 1.34 2.46 -14.78
N ILE A 57 2.14 3.40 -15.28
CA ILE A 57 1.70 4.27 -16.38
C ILE A 57 1.65 3.58 -17.74
N GLU A 58 2.44 2.52 -17.94
CA GLU A 58 2.39 1.68 -19.14
C GLU A 58 1.26 0.64 -19.11
N SER A 59 0.61 0.46 -17.95
CA SER A 59 -0.53 -0.45 -17.84
C SER A 59 -1.71 0.10 -18.64
N ASN A 60 -2.18 -0.68 -19.62
CA ASN A 60 -3.42 -0.39 -20.35
C ASN A 60 -4.66 -0.91 -19.60
N THR A 61 -4.49 -1.46 -18.39
CA THR A 61 -5.57 -2.03 -17.58
C THR A 61 -6.09 -1.00 -16.58
N HIS A 62 -6.88 -0.06 -17.09
CA HIS A 62 -7.65 0.84 -16.22
C HIS A 62 -8.53 0.02 -15.28
N SER A 63 -8.57 0.42 -14.00
CA SER A 63 -9.34 -0.21 -12.92
C SER A 63 -8.78 -1.52 -12.35
N GLU A 64 -7.64 -2.03 -12.82
CA GLU A 64 -6.94 -3.12 -12.14
C GLU A 64 -6.13 -2.58 -10.96
N ALA A 65 -6.12 -3.33 -9.85
CA ALA A 65 -5.39 -2.97 -8.66
C ALA A 65 -4.05 -3.72 -8.58
N TYR A 66 -2.96 -2.99 -8.44
CA TYR A 66 -1.65 -3.53 -8.09
C TYR A 66 -1.48 -3.49 -6.58
N GLU A 67 -1.35 -4.66 -5.95
CA GLU A 67 -1.29 -4.79 -4.50
C GLU A 67 0.06 -5.36 -4.05
N TYR A 68 0.67 -4.70 -3.07
CA TYR A 68 1.92 -5.12 -2.43
C TYR A 68 1.68 -5.16 -0.92
N PHE A 69 1.76 -6.37 -0.34
CA PHE A 69 1.44 -6.60 1.06
C PHE A 69 2.68 -6.70 1.93
N ALA A 70 2.57 -6.33 3.20
CA ALA A 70 3.62 -6.49 4.21
C ALA A 70 4.97 -5.87 3.81
N VAL A 71 4.95 -4.73 3.13
CA VAL A 71 6.16 -4.06 2.65
C VAL A 71 6.73 -3.18 3.77
N GLU A 72 7.99 -3.41 4.10
CA GLU A 72 8.81 -2.46 4.87
C GLU A 72 9.37 -1.41 3.91
N THR A 73 9.28 -0.14 4.28
CA THR A 73 9.78 0.98 3.47
C THR A 73 10.88 1.74 4.20
N THR A 74 11.80 2.33 3.44
CA THR A 74 12.81 3.26 3.98
C THR A 74 12.35 4.71 3.94
N PHE A 75 11.09 4.97 3.57
CA PHE A 75 10.53 6.32 3.52
C PHE A 75 10.48 6.93 4.93
N PRO A 76 11.01 8.17 5.14
CA PRO A 76 11.03 8.78 6.45
C PRO A 76 9.64 8.93 7.08
N GLY A 77 9.50 8.49 8.33
CA GLY A 77 8.25 8.58 9.09
C GLY A 77 7.27 7.42 8.88
N LEU A 78 7.65 6.41 8.08
CA LEU A 78 6.89 5.17 7.93
C LEU A 78 7.68 3.98 8.49
N ASP A 79 7.69 3.85 9.82
CA ASP A 79 8.36 2.77 10.53
C ASP A 79 7.41 1.59 10.76
N GLY A 80 7.41 0.61 9.85
CA GLY A 80 6.50 -0.53 9.99
C GLY A 80 6.29 -1.37 8.74
N PHE A 81 5.19 -2.11 8.75
CA PHE A 81 4.74 -2.94 7.64
C PHE A 81 3.47 -2.34 7.04
N TYR A 82 3.50 -2.09 5.73
CA TYR A 82 2.43 -1.41 5.03
C TYR A 82 1.93 -2.24 3.86
N ASP A 83 0.62 -2.13 3.61
CA ASP A 83 0.02 -2.59 2.38
C ASP A 83 -0.13 -1.41 1.43
N PHE A 84 0.31 -1.60 0.20
CA PHE A 84 0.22 -0.64 -0.88
C PHE A 84 -0.76 -1.14 -1.93
N ARG A 85 -1.67 -0.28 -2.35
CA ARG A 85 -2.59 -0.55 -3.46
C ARG A 85 -2.56 0.60 -4.44
N PHE A 86 -2.35 0.29 -5.71
CA PHE A 86 -2.35 1.26 -6.81
C PHE A 86 -3.46 0.91 -7.79
N VAL A 87 -4.25 1.90 -8.19
CA VAL A 87 -5.29 1.74 -9.22
C VAL A 87 -5.11 2.84 -10.24
N VAL A 88 -4.96 2.46 -11.52
CA VAL A 88 -4.91 3.41 -12.63
C VAL A 88 -6.33 3.69 -13.11
N LEU A 89 -6.71 4.96 -13.15
CA LEU A 89 -8.05 5.42 -13.50
C LEU A 89 -7.97 6.46 -14.62
N GLU A 90 -9.03 6.53 -15.42
CA GLU A 90 -9.26 7.65 -16.34
C GLU A 90 -10.39 8.52 -15.75
N GLU A 91 -10.08 9.77 -15.40
CA GLU A 91 -11.03 10.74 -14.89
C GLU A 91 -11.00 12.00 -15.76
N PHE A 92 -12.15 12.41 -16.29
CA PHE A 92 -12.28 13.62 -17.13
C PHE A 92 -11.34 13.66 -18.36
N GLY A 93 -10.94 12.50 -18.88
CA GLY A 93 -10.01 12.39 -20.01
C GLY A 93 -8.53 12.49 -19.62
N GLU A 94 -8.22 12.50 -18.32
CA GLU A 94 -6.87 12.45 -17.78
C GLU A 94 -6.64 11.15 -17.02
N ASN A 95 -5.43 10.59 -17.14
CA ASN A 95 -5.06 9.41 -16.38
C ASN A 95 -4.48 9.80 -15.02
N VAL A 96 -5.00 9.14 -13.99
CA VAL A 96 -4.59 9.33 -12.59
C VAL A 96 -4.28 7.98 -11.94
N ILE A 97 -3.51 8.03 -10.86
CA ILE A 97 -3.18 6.87 -10.05
C ILE A 97 -3.72 7.12 -8.65
N ASP A 98 -4.64 6.27 -8.21
CA ASP A 98 -5.06 6.17 -6.82
C ASP A 98 -4.11 5.24 -6.08
N TRP A 99 -3.39 5.82 -5.14
CA TRP A 99 -2.43 5.13 -4.30
C TRP A 99 -2.92 5.11 -2.85
N THR A 100 -3.25 3.92 -2.37
CA THR A 100 -3.61 3.68 -0.96
C THR A 100 -2.46 3.02 -0.22
N ILE A 101 -2.14 3.54 0.96
CA ILE A 101 -1.17 2.98 1.90
C ILE A 101 -1.91 2.67 3.19
N CYS A 102 -1.82 1.45 3.70
CA CYS A 102 -2.43 1.07 4.98
C CYS A 102 -1.37 0.54 5.94
N ASP A 103 -1.33 1.09 7.15
CA ASP A 103 -0.49 0.57 8.23
C ASP A 103 -1.05 -0.77 8.74
N ARG A 104 -0.26 -1.82 8.59
CA ARG A 104 -0.56 -3.18 9.06
C ARG A 104 0.46 -3.68 10.07
N THR A 105 1.26 -2.79 10.64
CA THR A 105 2.39 -3.13 11.50
C THR A 105 1.98 -4.03 12.67
N THR A 106 0.91 -3.67 13.38
CA THR A 106 0.39 -4.47 14.50
C THR A 106 -0.02 -5.87 14.05
N TYR A 107 -0.71 -5.96 12.92
CA TYR A 107 -1.18 -7.23 12.36
C TYR A 107 -0.01 -8.14 11.98
N TYR A 108 0.95 -7.64 11.22
CA TYR A 108 2.09 -8.44 10.78
C TYR A 108 3.04 -8.80 11.92
N ARG A 109 3.26 -7.91 12.89
CA ARG A 109 4.04 -8.24 14.10
C ARG A 109 3.39 -9.34 14.93
N GLN A 110 2.06 -9.36 15.03
CA GLN A 110 1.33 -10.42 15.72
C GLN A 110 1.52 -11.77 15.02
N ILE A 111 1.38 -11.81 13.70
CA ILE A 111 1.62 -13.03 12.91
C ILE A 111 3.05 -13.54 13.11
N GLN A 112 4.05 -12.64 13.05
CA GLN A 112 5.44 -13.01 13.29
C GLN A 112 5.67 -13.60 14.69
N ALA A 113 5.09 -12.99 15.72
CA ALA A 113 5.20 -13.48 17.10
C ALA A 113 4.57 -14.87 17.28
N ASP A 114 3.39 -15.09 16.68
CA ASP A 114 2.70 -16.37 16.72
C ASP A 114 3.49 -17.46 15.98
N GLN A 115 4.05 -17.13 14.82
CA GLN A 115 4.92 -18.04 14.05
C GLN A 115 6.18 -18.42 14.84
N GLN A 116 6.83 -17.45 15.48
CA GLN A 116 8.02 -17.70 16.30
C GLN A 116 7.69 -18.66 17.46
N LYS A 117 6.61 -18.40 18.19
CA LYS A 117 6.16 -19.27 19.30
C LYS A 117 5.89 -20.71 18.83
N ASN A 118 5.24 -20.86 17.69
CA ASN A 118 4.93 -22.17 17.12
C ASN A 118 6.19 -22.93 16.69
N ASN A 119 7.18 -22.22 16.12
CA ASN A 119 8.45 -22.82 15.70
C ASN A 119 9.28 -23.26 16.91
N GLU A 120 9.35 -22.45 17.96
CA GLU A 120 10.04 -22.82 19.21
C GLU A 120 9.41 -24.02 19.90
N ALA A 121 8.08 -24.15 19.89
CA ALA A 121 7.39 -25.32 20.43
C ALA A 121 7.73 -26.60 19.66
N LYS A 122 7.92 -26.52 18.34
CA LYS A 122 8.33 -27.66 17.50
C LYS A 122 9.78 -28.10 17.73
N LEU A 123 10.67 -27.18 18.08
CA LEU A 123 12.08 -27.49 18.35
C LEU A 123 12.32 -28.12 19.73
N ARG A 124 11.34 -28.05 20.64
CA ARG A 124 11.42 -28.59 22.01
C ARG A 124 10.84 -30.00 22.16
N ASN A 125 10.19 -30.53 21.13
CA ASN A 125 9.64 -31.90 21.05
C ASN A 125 10.44 -32.73 20.06
#